data_AF-A0A0C9ZK91-F1
#
_entry.id   AF-A0A0C9ZK91-F1
#
_cell.length_a   1.000
_cell.length_b   1.000
_cell.length_c   1.000
_cell.angle_alpha   90.00
_cell.angle_beta   90.00
_cell.angle_gamma   90.00
#
_symmetry.space_group_name_H-M   'P 1'
#
loop_
_entity.id
_entity.type
_entity.pdbx_description
1 polymer ?
#
loop_
_entity_poly.entity_id
_entity_poly.type
_entity_poly.pdbx_seq_one_letter_code
_entity_poly.pdbx_strand_id
1 'polypeptide(L)' 'MASLSLIQKRALVRELQGNACRVILVERCSLGGCDIILDPDRATIVTSLFALPVQIEALAEKISKESWRYS' A
#
# COMPACT_ATOMS: atom_id res chain seq x y z
N MET A 1 5.90 6.22 -4.04
CA MET A 1 5.84 6.69 -2.64
C MET A 1 5.27 5.57 -1.78
N ALA A 2 5.69 5.44 -0.53
CA ALA A 2 5.25 4.41 0.40
C ALA A 2 4.79 5.02 1.74
N SER A 3 3.72 4.47 2.31
CA SER A 3 3.19 4.88 3.61
C SER A 3 4.08 4.37 4.75
N LEU A 4 4.06 5.06 5.90
CA LEU A 4 4.77 4.60 7.09
C LEU A 4 4.29 3.21 7.56
N SER A 5 2.99 2.90 7.41
CA SER A 5 2.42 1.58 7.73
C SER A 5 3.02 0.46 6.88
N LEU A 6 3.32 0.73 5.60
CA LEU A 6 4.01 -0.20 4.73
C LEU A 6 5.50 -0.32 5.11
N ILE A 7 6.18 0.80 5.37
CA ILE A 7 7.61 0.80 5.72
C ILE A 7 7.90 -0.04 6.98
N GLN A 8 6.95 -0.10 7.91
CA GLN A 8 7.04 -0.95 9.10
C GLN A 8 7.01 -2.46 8.77
N LYS A 9 6.46 -2.87 7.61
CA LYS A 9 6.46 -4.26 7.13
C LYS A 9 7.81 -4.62 6.51
N ARG A 10 8.85 -4.71 7.34
CA ARG A 10 10.26 -4.84 6.92
C ARG A 10 10.55 -5.97 5.94
N ALA A 11 9.86 -7.12 6.04
CA ALA A 11 10.05 -8.22 5.09
C ALA A 11 9.68 -7.79 3.66
N LEU A 12 8.52 -7.14 3.49
CA LEU A 12 8.06 -6.64 2.19
C LEU A 12 8.99 -5.54 1.64
N VAL A 13 9.40 -4.61 2.50
CA VAL A 13 10.31 -3.52 2.13
C VAL A 13 11.64 -4.09 1.60
N ARG A 14 12.19 -5.10 2.26
CA ARG A 14 13.44 -5.76 1.84
C ARG A 14 13.30 -6.42 0.48
N GLU A 15 12.21 -7.12 0.22
CA GLU A 15 11.97 -7.75 -1.09
C GLU A 15 11.82 -6.70 -2.20
N LEU A 16 11.05 -5.63 -1.94
CA LEU A 16 10.87 -4.53 -2.89
C LEU A 16 12.19 -3.84 -3.23
N GLN A 17 13.04 -3.60 -2.24
CA GLN A 17 14.37 -2.98 -2.43
C GLN A 17 15.43 -3.97 -2.90
N GLY A 18 15.15 -5.28 -2.84
CA GLY A 18 16.07 -6.34 -3.21
C GLY A 18 16.40 -6.35 -4.70
N ASN A 19 17.37 -7.18 -5.07
CA ASN A 19 17.91 -7.22 -6.43
C ASN A 19 16.89 -7.59 -7.51
N ALA A 20 15.82 -8.31 -7.14
CA ALA A 20 14.78 -8.74 -8.05
C ALA A 20 13.83 -7.58 -8.45
N CYS A 21 13.42 -6.76 -7.49
CA CYS A 21 12.44 -5.70 -7.70
C CYS A 21 13.09 -4.32 -7.91
N ARG A 22 14.20 -4.04 -7.19
CA ARG A 22 14.97 -2.77 -7.27
C ARG A 22 14.11 -1.52 -7.15
N VAL A 23 13.06 -1.58 -6.34
CA VAL A 23 12.13 -0.48 -6.13
C VAL A 23 12.72 0.51 -5.13
N ILE A 24 12.81 1.77 -5.52
CA ILE A 24 13.16 2.87 -4.62
C ILE A 24 11.88 3.33 -3.92
N LEU A 25 11.85 3.18 -2.59
CA LEU A 25 10.72 3.57 -1.77
C LEU A 25 10.97 4.95 -1.17
N VAL A 26 10.12 5.92 -1.53
CA VAL A 26 10.10 7.25 -0.93
C VAL A 26 9.05 7.25 0.17
N GLU A 27 9.49 7.35 1.42
CA GLU A 27 8.63 7.35 2.61
C GLU A 27 7.77 8.62 2.69
N ARG A 28 6.52 8.44 3.13
CA ARG A 28 5.59 9.49 3.49
C ARG A 28 4.85 9.11 4.78
N CYS A 29 4.65 10.10 5.66
CA CYS A 29 3.94 9.88 6.93
C CYS A 29 2.51 9.34 6.72
N SER A 30 1.83 9.80 5.67
CA SER A 30 0.51 9.32 5.27
C SER A 30 0.35 9.41 3.76
N LEU A 31 -0.33 8.43 3.18
CA LEU A 31 -0.79 8.40 1.78
C LEU A 31 -2.32 8.25 1.71
N GLY A 32 -3.03 8.70 2.74
CA GLY A 32 -4.47 8.46 2.86
C GLY A 32 -4.76 6.99 3.15
N GLY A 33 -5.68 6.38 2.40
CA GLY A 33 -6.03 4.96 2.50
C GLY A 33 -5.04 4.00 1.82
N CYS A 34 -4.05 4.52 1.09
CA CYS A 34 -3.12 3.74 0.27
C CYS A 34 -1.82 3.37 1.00
N ASP A 35 -1.19 2.28 0.60
CA ASP A 35 0.12 1.87 1.11
C ASP A 35 1.27 2.25 0.16
N ILE A 36 1.03 2.19 -1.15
CA ILE A 36 1.99 2.58 -2.19
C ILE A 36 1.26 3.45 -3.22
N ILE A 37 1.91 4.53 -3.65
CA ILE A 37 1.54 5.25 -4.88
C ILE A 37 2.67 5.04 -5.89
N LEU A 38 2.34 4.43 -7.03
CA LEU A 38 3.30 4.07 -8.08
C LEU A 38 3.50 5.23 -9.04
N ASP A 39 2.41 5.86 -9.44
CA ASP A 39 2.34 6.96 -10.39
C ASP A 39 1.12 7.86 -10.05
N PRO A 40 0.87 8.96 -10.77
CA PRO A 40 -0.24 9.86 -10.45
C PRO A 40 -1.64 9.22 -10.43
N ASP A 41 -1.83 8.08 -11.10
CA ASP A 41 -3.14 7.45 -11.31
C ASP A 41 -3.23 6.03 -10.73
N ARG A 42 -2.12 5.47 -10.22
CA ARG A 42 -2.06 4.13 -9.64
C ARG A 42 -1.58 4.12 -8.20
N ALA A 43 -2.38 3.50 -7.35
CA ALA A 43 -2.07 3.24 -5.96
C ALA A 43 -2.36 1.78 -5.58
N THR A 44 -1.74 1.30 -4.51
CA THR A 44 -1.86 -0.07 -4.03
C THR A 44 -2.13 -0.09 -2.53
N ILE A 45 -3.07 -0.94 -2.12
CA ILE A 45 -3.39 -1.24 -0.72
C ILE A 45 -2.92 -2.66 -0.43
N VAL A 46 -2.17 -2.85 0.66
CA VAL A 46 -1.64 -4.14 1.07
C VAL A 46 -2.42 -4.63 2.27
N THR A 47 -3.27 -5.62 2.05
CA THR A 47 -4.06 -6.27 3.11
C THR A 47 -3.55 -7.67 3.44
N SER A 48 -3.77 -8.13 4.68
CA SER A 48 -3.47 -9.50 5.08
C SER A 48 -4.60 -10.41 4.62
N LEU A 49 -4.29 -11.41 3.80
CA LEU A 49 -5.29 -12.41 3.37
C LEU A 49 -5.87 -13.17 4.56
N PHE A 50 -5.05 -13.47 5.58
CA PHE A 50 -5.49 -14.17 6.78
C PHE A 50 -6.48 -13.35 7.62
N ALA A 51 -6.29 -12.03 7.69
CA ALA A 51 -7.17 -11.14 8.42
C ALA A 51 -8.34 -10.61 7.57
N LEU A 52 -8.39 -10.95 6.28
CA LEU A 52 -9.35 -10.41 5.33
C LEU A 52 -10.80 -10.59 5.77
N PRO A 53 -11.26 -11.75 6.29
CA PRO A 53 -12.66 -11.92 6.68
C PRO A 53 -13.12 -10.93 7.75
N VAL A 54 -12.22 -10.48 8.63
CA VAL A 54 -12.52 -9.51 9.70
C VAL A 54 -12.33 -8.07 9.24
N GLN A 55 -11.62 -7.85 8.12
CA GLN A 55 -11.25 -6.54 7.62
C GLN A 55 -11.95 -6.18 6.31
N ILE A 56 -12.86 -7.01 5.82
CA ILE A 56 -13.40 -6.89 4.46
C ILE A 56 -14.21 -5.60 4.28
N GLU A 57 -15.04 -5.22 5.26
CA GLU A 57 -15.80 -3.97 5.22
C GLU A 57 -14.88 -2.76 5.28
N ALA A 58 -13.90 -2.78 6.18
CA ALA A 58 -12.91 -1.71 6.31
C ALA A 58 -12.05 -1.56 5.04
N LEU A 59 -11.71 -2.67 4.38
CA LEU A 59 -11.00 -2.66 3.11
C LEU A 59 -11.87 -2.12 1.98
N ALA A 60 -13.14 -2.53 1.88
CA ALA A 60 -14.09 -2.03 0.89
C ALA A 60 -14.30 -0.52 1.04
N GLU A 61 -14.39 -0.02 2.28
CA GLU A 61 -14.50 1.41 2.55
C GLU A 61 -13.25 2.18 2.09
N LYS A 62 -12.05 1.65 2.36
CA LYS A 62 -10.79 2.24 1.86
C LYS A 62 -10.73 2.28 0.35
N ILE A 63 -11.03 1.17 -0.32
CA ILE A 63 -11.04 1.09 -1.79
C ILE A 63 -12.01 2.13 -2.35
N SER A 64 -13.22 2.21 -1.83
CA SER A 64 -14.24 3.15 -2.29
C SER A 64 -13.82 4.62 -2.11
N LYS A 65 -13.10 4.92 -1.02
CA LYS A 65 -12.56 6.26 -0.75
C LYS A 65 -11.44 6.68 -1.69
N GLU A 66 -10.68 5.73 -2.22
CA GLU A 66 -9.51 6.01 -3.05
C GLU A 66 -9.79 5.82 -4.56
N SER A 67 -10.87 5.10 -4.92
CA SER A 67 -11.23 4.79 -6.31
C SER A 67 -11.67 5.99 -7.15
N TRP A 68 -11.91 7.15 -6.54
CA TRP A 68 -12.19 8.37 -7.32
C TRP A 68 -10.92 8.93 -7.98
N ARG A 69 -9.74 8.70 -7.36
CA ARG A 69 -8.46 9.26 -7.81
C ARG A 69 -7.61 8.27 -8.58
N TYR A 70 -7.64 7.01 -8.15
CA TYR A 70 -6.77 5.96 -8.67
C TYR A 70 -7.59 4.87 -9.37
N SER A 71 -7.03 4.31 -10.45
CA SER A 71 -7.64 3.27 -11.30
C SER A 71 -6.97 1.92 -11.15
#